data_AF-A0A9E5IFV6-F1
#
_entry.id   AF-A0A9E5IFV6-F1
#
_cell.length_a   1.000
_cell.length_b   1.000
_cell.length_c   1.000
_cell.angle_alpha   90.00
_cell.angle_beta   90.00
_cell.angle_gamma   90.00
#
_symmetry.space_group_name_H-M   'P 1'
#
loop_
_entity.id
_entity.type
_entity.pdbx_description
1 polymer ?
#
loop_
_entity_poly.entity_id
_entity_poly.type
_entity_poly.pdbx_seq_one_letter_code
_entity_poly.pdbx_strand_id
1 'polypeptide(L)' 'VAGHGKAQKAQVQAMVQRLLKLDALPGTDAADALGIAICHAHAGAGRAALGVVAPELARRGLRVRGGRLVG' A
#
# COMPACT_ATOMS: atom_id res chain seq x y z
N VAL A 1 -4.47 -0.29 2.55
CA VAL A 1 -5.73 0.30 3.09
C VAL A 1 -6.17 -0.34 4.42
N ALA A 2 -6.32 -1.67 4.54
CA ALA A 2 -6.78 -2.34 5.77
C ALA A 2 -5.69 -2.83 6.74
N GLY A 3 -4.40 -2.59 6.46
CA GLY A 3 -3.29 -2.92 7.36
C GLY A 3 -2.70 -4.34 7.22
N HIS A 4 -3.38 -5.26 6.52
CA HIS A 4 -2.88 -6.61 6.22
C HIS A 4 -3.31 -7.12 4.84
N GLY A 5 -2.52 -8.03 4.26
CA GLY A 5 -2.73 -8.52 2.89
C GLY A 5 -3.93 -9.48 2.70
N LYS A 6 -4.44 -10.08 3.79
CA LYS A 6 -5.58 -11.00 3.77
C LYS A 6 -6.89 -10.34 4.25
N ALA A 7 -7.03 -9.03 4.04
CA ALA A 7 -8.23 -8.32 4.46
C ALA A 7 -9.46 -8.80 3.69
N GLN A 8 -10.57 -9.00 4.41
CA GLN A 8 -11.84 -9.31 3.78
C GLN A 8 -12.37 -8.09 3.02
N LYS A 9 -13.16 -8.30 1.98
CA LYS A 9 -13.73 -7.22 1.14
C LYS A 9 -14.53 -6.20 1.97
N ALA A 10 -15.32 -6.69 2.95
CA ALA A 10 -16.05 -5.84 3.88
C ALA A 10 -15.13 -4.91 4.70
N GLN A 11 -13.95 -5.39 5.11
CA GLN A 11 -12.97 -4.57 5.84
C GLN A 11 -12.37 -3.49 4.94
N VAL A 12 -12.12 -3.81 3.66
CA VAL A 12 -11.66 -2.83 2.68
C VAL A 12 -12.72 -1.75 2.46
N GLN A 13 -13.98 -2.13 2.26
CA GLN A 13 -15.10 -1.19 2.08
C GLN A 13 -15.26 -0.24 3.28
N ALA A 14 -15.28 -0.77 4.50
CA ALA A 14 -15.37 0.03 5.72
C ALA A 14 -14.19 0.99 5.88
N MET A 15 -12.98 0.54 5.55
CA MET A 15 -11.79 1.39 5.59
C MET A 15 -11.82 2.50 4.54
N VAL A 16 -12.25 2.21 3.31
CA VAL A 16 -12.39 3.22 2.25
C VAL A 16 -13.43 4.27 2.64
N GLN A 17 -14.60 3.84 3.13
CA GLN A 17 -15.63 4.74 3.63
C GLN A 17 -15.08 5.69 4.70
N ARG A 18 -14.38 5.14 5.71
CA ARG A 18 -13.80 5.92 6.81
C ARG A 18 -12.73 6.90 6.33
N LEU A 19 -11.81 6.44 5.46
CA LEU A 19 -10.69 7.26 4.99
C LEU A 19 -11.15 8.41 4.10
N LEU A 20 -12.21 8.20 3.30
CA LEU A 20 -12.74 9.20 2.38
C LEU A 20 -13.98 9.93 2.92
N LYS A 21 -14.42 9.61 4.14
CA LYS A 21 -15.62 10.16 4.78
C LYS A 21 -16.88 10.05 3.90
N LEU A 22 -17.09 8.88 3.29
CA LEU A 22 -18.25 8.65 2.42
C LEU A 22 -19.52 8.41 3.25
N ASP A 23 -20.63 8.97 2.81
CA ASP A 23 -21.93 8.87 3.51
C ASP A 23 -22.49 7.43 3.54
N ALA A 24 -22.10 6.60 2.56
CA ALA A 24 -22.52 5.22 2.45
C ALA A 24 -21.33 4.28 2.19
N LEU A 25 -21.55 2.99 2.48
CA LEU A 25 -20.57 1.95 2.19
C LEU A 25 -20.40 1.84 0.66
N PRO A 26 -19.18 1.99 0.11
CA PRO A 26 -18.98 1.84 -1.32
C PRO A 26 -19.22 0.40 -1.77
N GLY A 27 -19.70 0.21 -3.00
CA GLY A 27 -19.78 -1.11 -3.63
C GLY A 27 -18.39 -1.77 -3.72
N THR A 28 -18.36 -3.09 -3.82
CA THR A 28 -17.11 -3.88 -3.76
C THR A 28 -16.06 -3.40 -4.77
N ASP A 29 -16.44 -3.27 -6.04
CA ASP A 29 -15.52 -2.84 -7.10
C ASP A 29 -15.06 -1.40 -6.93
N ALA A 30 -15.96 -0.51 -6.50
CA ALA A 30 -15.63 0.88 -6.20
C ALA A 30 -14.63 0.97 -5.04
N ALA A 31 -14.81 0.15 -4.00
CA ALA A 31 -13.89 0.09 -2.87
C ALA A 31 -12.51 -0.45 -3.27
N ASP A 32 -12.44 -1.42 -4.18
CA ASP A 32 -11.17 -1.92 -4.69
C ASP A 32 -10.42 -0.84 -5.50
N ALA A 33 -11.11 -0.14 -6.39
CA ALA A 33 -10.52 0.94 -7.19
C ALA A 33 -10.02 2.10 -6.30
N LEU A 34 -10.85 2.56 -5.37
CA LEU A 34 -10.49 3.59 -4.39
C LEU A 34 -9.36 3.12 -3.47
N GLY A 35 -9.38 1.85 -3.06
CA GLY A 35 -8.34 1.23 -2.26
C GLY A 35 -6.97 1.25 -2.94
N ILE A 36 -6.92 0.96 -4.25
CA ILE A 36 -5.70 1.07 -5.06
C ILE A 36 -5.23 2.52 -5.14
N ALA A 37 -6.14 3.47 -5.39
CA ALA A 37 -5.80 4.89 -5.46
C ALA A 37 -5.20 5.41 -4.15
N ILE A 38 -5.82 5.08 -3.00
CA ILE A 38 -5.31 5.39 -1.67
C ILE A 38 -3.92 4.76 -1.46
N CYS A 39 -3.77 3.49 -1.83
CA CYS A 39 -2.49 2.78 -1.70
C CYS A 39 -1.39 3.46 -2.52
N HIS A 40 -1.70 3.87 -3.75
CA HIS A 40 -0.76 4.57 -4.63
C HIS A 40 -0.33 5.92 -4.05
N ALA A 41 -1.29 6.72 -3.57
CA ALA A 41 -1.00 8.00 -2.91
C ALA A 41 -0.10 7.83 -1.67
N HIS A 42 -0.30 6.76 -0.90
CA HIS A 42 0.49 6.48 0.31
C HIS A 42 1.86 5.85 0.01
N ALA A 43 2.03 5.17 -1.13
CA ALA A 43 3.27 4.48 -1.49
C ALA A 43 4.44 5.42 -1.89
N GLY A 44 4.16 6.71 -2.13
CA GLY A 44 5.17 7.70 -2.55
C GLY A 44 6.32 7.88 -1.55
N ALA A 45 6.00 7.98 -0.26
CA ALA A 45 7.02 8.19 0.79
C ALA A 45 7.99 7.01 0.91
N GLY A 46 7.48 5.77 0.84
CA GLY A 46 8.31 4.56 0.89
C GLY A 46 9.21 4.39 -0.34
N ARG A 47 8.73 4.74 -1.54
CA ARG A 47 9.54 4.69 -2.77
C ARG A 47 10.67 5.73 -2.76
N ALA A 48 10.40 6.95 -2.28
CA ALA A 48 11.41 7.99 -2.17
C ALA A 48 12.54 7.58 -1.20
N ALA A 49 12.18 7.06 -0.02
CA ALA A 49 13.15 6.59 0.97
C ALA A 49 14.03 5.46 0.42
N LEU A 50 13.46 4.49 -0.31
CA LEU A 50 14.22 3.43 -0.98
C LEU A 50 15.22 3.96 -2.00
N GLY A 51 14.89 5.03 -2.74
CA GLY A 51 15.83 5.66 -3.68
C GLY A 51 17.09 6.20 -3.00
N VAL A 52 16.96 6.70 -1.76
CA VAL A 52 18.10 7.22 -0.99
C VAL A 52 19.01 6.09 -0.50
N VAL A 53 18.43 4.98 0.00
CA VAL A 53 19.20 3.89 0.62
C VAL A 53 19.61 2.78 -0.35
N ALA A 54 18.97 2.69 -1.52
CA ALA A 54 19.24 1.64 -2.51
C ALA A 54 20.72 1.53 -2.94
N PRO A 55 21.47 2.63 -3.17
CA PRO A 55 22.88 2.55 -3.55
C PRO A 55 23.74 1.89 -2.47
N GLU A 56 23.46 2.19 -1.21
CA GLU A 56 24.22 1.64 -0.08
C GLU A 56 23.89 0.17 0.17
N LEU A 57 22.61 -0.21 0.03
CA LEU A 57 22.18 -1.61 0.09
C LEU A 57 22.82 -2.44 -1.03
N ALA A 58 22.88 -1.90 -2.26
CA ALA A 58 23.53 -2.55 -3.39
C ALA A 58 25.03 -2.77 -3.16
N ARG A 59 25.75 -1.80 -2.58
CA ARG A 59 27.17 -1.95 -2.20
C ARG A 59 27.39 -3.08 -1.19
N ARG A 60 26.39 -3.34 -0.33
CA ARG A 60 26.40 -4.44 0.65
C ARG A 60 25.95 -5.78 0.07
N GLY A 61 25.70 -5.86 -1.24
CA GLY A 61 25.18 -7.06 -1.92
C GLY A 61 23.70 -7.34 -1.66
N LEU A 62 22.99 -6.43 -0.99
CA LEU A 62 21.58 -6.58 -0.64
C LEU A 62 20.69 -6.05 -1.79
N ARG A 63 19.66 -6.80 -2.15
CA ARG A 63 18.65 -6.42 -3.15
C ARG A 63 17.24 -6.66 -2.62
N VAL A 64 16.25 -5.96 -3.16
CA VAL A 64 14.84 -6.19 -2.79
C VAL A 64 14.26 -7.27 -3.71
N ARG A 65 13.74 -8.36 -3.13
CA ARG A 65 12.97 -9.40 -3.84
C ARG A 65 11.64 -9.63 -3.12
N GLY A 66 10.52 -9.42 -3.81
CA GLY A 66 9.18 -9.57 -3.22
C GLY A 66 8.91 -8.62 -2.04
N GLY A 67 9.50 -7.42 -2.06
CA GLY A 67 9.36 -6.43 -0.98
C GLY A 67 10.22 -6.69 0.26
N ARG A 68 11.11 -7.69 0.23
CA ARG A 68 12.05 -8.00 1.33
C ARG A 68 13.49 -7.78 0.86
N LEU A 69 14.34 -7.29 1.75
CA LEU A 69 15.78 -7.23 1.52
C LEU A 69 16.36 -8.65 1.60
N VAL A 70 17.10 -9.04 0.58
CA VAL A 70 17.80 -10.32 0.47
C VAL A 70 19.26 -10.06 0.06
N GLY A 71 20.20 -10.66 0.77
CA GLY A 71 21.63 -10.72 0.41
C GLY A 71 21.94 -12.07 -0.16
#